data_AF-A0A9X1UH77-F1
#
_entry.id   AF-A0A9X1UH77-F1
#
_cell.length_a   1.000
_cell.length_b   1.000
_cell.length_c   1.000
_cell.angle_alpha   90.00
_cell.angle_beta   90.00
_cell.angle_gamma   90.00
#
_symmetry.space_group_name_H-M   'P 1'
#
loop_
_entity.id
_entity.type
_entity.pdbx_description
1 polymer ?
#
loop_
_entity_poly.entity_id
_entity_poly.type
_entity_poly.pdbx_seq_one_letter_code
_entity_poly.pdbx_strand_id
1 'polypeptide(L)'
;MTICPELSSADLLHPEWKVSPRVRAIVTTRNGGVSAPPFGRWQADAVSSAHAAHKGGMELPCGLNLGRSSGDDLEHVEANRARLLAYAGVPAAWLKQIHGPVVVDAAVALAAARAGTPLEADASVTDQPGIACTVMVADCMPVLLCDGAGRAVGAAHAGWRGLAAGVIEKTAQRVAELAGCATSELHAYLGPAIGPKAFEVGEDVRAAFMHHMDAIGGAQRDAMSADTAAAFVPRPELPGKYLAHLDRLAHLRLAEIGVTHVSGGGLCTFTNRERFYSYRREPVTGRMAALIWLTP
;
A
#
# COMPACT_ATOMS: atom_id res chain seq x y z
N MET A 1 -7.35 -22.36 -24.15
CA MET A 1 -6.63 -21.46 -23.21
C MET A 1 -7.12 -20.04 -23.45
N THR A 2 -7.52 -19.33 -22.40
CA THR A 2 -7.86 -17.91 -22.49
C THR A 2 -6.58 -17.12 -22.73
N ILE A 3 -6.51 -16.33 -23.80
CA ILE A 3 -5.35 -15.48 -24.08
C ILE A 3 -5.52 -14.19 -23.27
N CYS A 4 -4.63 -13.97 -22.30
CA CYS A 4 -4.63 -12.79 -21.45
C CYS A 4 -3.71 -11.71 -22.02
N PRO A 5 -4.19 -10.44 -22.17
CA PRO A 5 -3.35 -9.34 -22.62
C PRO A 5 -2.09 -9.18 -21.76
N GLU A 6 -1.05 -8.60 -22.35
CA GLU A 6 0.16 -8.21 -21.63
C GLU A 6 -0.12 -7.02 -20.71
N LEU A 7 0.67 -6.93 -19.64
CA LEU A 7 0.57 -5.83 -18.68
C LEU A 7 0.94 -4.50 -19.35
N SER A 8 0.10 -3.49 -19.20
CA SER A 8 0.30 -2.17 -19.79
C SER A 8 0.26 -1.06 -18.75
N SER A 9 0.68 0.16 -19.13
CA SER A 9 0.57 1.33 -18.28
C SER A 9 -0.88 1.63 -17.85
N ALA A 10 -1.89 1.26 -18.66
CA ALA A 10 -3.29 1.46 -18.32
C ALA A 10 -3.78 0.56 -17.16
N ASP A 11 -3.07 -0.54 -16.90
CA ASP A 11 -3.34 -1.45 -15.78
C ASP A 11 -2.67 -0.99 -14.47
N LEU A 12 -1.92 0.10 -14.52
CA LEU A 12 -1.10 0.59 -13.41
C LEU A 12 -1.51 2.00 -13.01
N LEU A 13 -1.23 2.32 -11.75
CA LEU A 13 -1.23 3.67 -11.23
C LEU A 13 0.20 4.20 -11.21
N HIS A 14 0.33 5.46 -11.56
CA HIS A 14 1.58 6.21 -11.51
C HIS A 14 1.42 7.34 -10.50
N PRO A 15 2.27 7.44 -9.46
CA PRO A 15 2.22 8.56 -8.53
C PRO A 15 2.34 9.92 -9.24
N GLU A 16 1.34 10.78 -9.08
CA GLU A 16 1.29 12.12 -9.68
C GLU A 16 2.04 13.17 -8.83
N TRP A 17 3.23 12.81 -8.37
CA TRP A 17 4.11 13.70 -7.60
C TRP A 17 5.17 14.38 -8.46
N LYS A 18 5.69 15.52 -8.00
CA LYS A 18 6.76 16.27 -8.65
C LYS A 18 8.08 15.99 -7.96
N VAL A 19 8.74 14.90 -8.36
CA VAL A 19 10.03 14.45 -7.82
C VAL A 19 11.04 14.25 -8.95
N SER A 20 12.30 14.03 -8.61
CA SER A 20 13.37 13.73 -9.57
C SER A 20 12.96 12.62 -10.56
N PRO A 21 13.25 12.76 -11.87
CA PRO A 21 12.97 11.74 -12.88
C PRO A 21 13.74 10.43 -12.63
N ARG A 22 14.76 10.46 -11.76
CA ARG A 22 15.47 9.26 -11.31
C ARG A 22 14.56 8.35 -10.50
N VAL A 23 13.57 8.90 -9.80
CA VAL A 23 12.58 8.15 -9.01
C VAL A 23 11.50 7.63 -9.94
N ARG A 24 11.33 6.31 -9.97
CA ARG A 24 10.26 5.63 -10.68
C ARG A 24 9.40 4.90 -9.67
N ALA A 25 8.09 4.95 -9.87
CA ALA A 25 7.14 4.27 -9.02
C ALA A 25 5.91 3.83 -9.82
N ILE A 26 5.36 2.67 -9.42
CA ILE A 26 4.10 2.13 -9.95
C ILE A 26 3.31 1.49 -8.81
N VAL A 27 1.99 1.50 -8.92
CA VAL A 27 1.10 0.68 -8.10
C VAL A 27 0.22 -0.16 -9.00
N THR A 28 0.20 -1.47 -8.77
CA THR A 28 -0.57 -2.38 -9.61
C THR A 28 -2.06 -2.32 -9.29
N THR A 29 -2.88 -2.59 -10.29
CA THR A 29 -4.29 -2.92 -10.11
C THR A 29 -4.45 -4.44 -10.07
N ARG A 30 -5.70 -4.91 -10.01
CA ARG A 30 -6.03 -6.33 -10.22
C ARG A 30 -5.96 -6.78 -11.68
N ASN A 31 -5.73 -5.88 -12.62
CA ASN A 31 -5.76 -6.15 -14.06
C ASN A 31 -4.36 -6.38 -14.64
N GLY A 32 -4.29 -6.97 -15.84
CA GLY A 32 -3.03 -7.17 -16.58
C GLY A 32 -2.27 -8.47 -16.27
N GLY A 33 -2.93 -9.46 -15.65
CA GLY A 33 -2.30 -10.74 -15.27
C GLY A 33 -2.90 -11.95 -15.97
N VAL A 34 -2.69 -13.12 -15.39
CA VAL A 34 -3.12 -14.43 -15.91
C VAL A 34 -3.99 -15.22 -14.95
N SER A 35 -4.17 -14.75 -13.71
CA SER A 35 -4.91 -15.49 -12.69
C SER A 35 -6.38 -15.66 -13.06
N ALA A 36 -6.94 -16.81 -12.69
CA ALA A 36 -8.35 -17.13 -12.83
C ALA A 36 -9.17 -16.62 -11.61
N PRO A 37 -10.51 -16.55 -11.69
CA PRO A 37 -11.34 -16.30 -10.52
C PRO A 37 -11.02 -17.28 -9.37
N PRO A 38 -11.03 -16.84 -8.09
CA PRO A 38 -11.42 -15.52 -7.57
C PRO A 38 -10.25 -14.50 -7.50
N PHE A 39 -9.22 -14.70 -8.32
CA PHE A 39 -8.05 -13.84 -8.44
C PHE A 39 -8.05 -13.10 -9.78
N GLY A 40 -9.21 -13.03 -10.44
CA GLY A 40 -9.38 -12.54 -11.79
C GLY A 40 -9.57 -11.03 -11.89
N ARG A 41 -9.97 -10.56 -13.08
CA ARG A 41 -10.47 -9.20 -13.31
C ARG A 41 -11.94 -9.12 -12.94
N TRP A 42 -12.43 -7.93 -12.63
CA TRP A 42 -13.85 -7.73 -12.39
C TRP A 42 -14.47 -6.91 -13.51
N GLN A 43 -15.63 -7.34 -14.00
CA GLN A 43 -16.45 -6.60 -14.94
C GLN A 43 -17.80 -6.32 -14.27
N ALA A 44 -18.17 -5.04 -14.12
CA ALA A 44 -19.53 -4.69 -13.76
C ALA A 44 -20.49 -4.95 -14.94
N ASP A 45 -21.71 -5.39 -14.64
CA ASP A 45 -22.79 -5.47 -15.61
C ASP A 45 -23.15 -4.04 -16.06
N ALA A 46 -23.36 -3.83 -17.36
CA ALA A 46 -23.78 -2.53 -17.90
C ALA A 46 -25.18 -2.08 -17.43
N VAL A 47 -25.89 -2.90 -16.62
CA VAL A 47 -27.26 -2.65 -16.17
C VAL A 47 -27.44 -3.07 -14.70
N SER A 48 -27.42 -2.12 -13.76
CA SER A 48 -28.61 -1.82 -12.95
C SER A 48 -28.37 -0.67 -11.97
N SER A 49 -29.18 0.37 -12.12
CA SER A 49 -29.52 1.35 -11.10
C SER A 49 -30.16 0.68 -9.87
N ALA A 50 -29.69 1.11 -8.69
CA ALA A 50 -30.38 1.14 -7.41
C ALA A 50 -30.71 -0.20 -6.69
N HIS A 51 -30.21 -0.27 -5.44
CA HIS A 51 -30.58 -1.17 -4.32
C HIS A 51 -29.78 -2.48 -4.14
N ALA A 52 -28.78 -2.37 -3.25
CA ALA A 52 -28.26 -3.32 -2.26
C ALA A 52 -27.98 -4.79 -2.65
N ALA A 53 -26.69 -5.11 -2.52
CA ALA A 53 -26.07 -6.38 -2.11
C ALA A 53 -26.25 -7.60 -3.05
N HIS A 54 -25.17 -7.91 -3.77
CA HIS A 54 -24.89 -9.10 -4.61
C HIS A 54 -25.38 -9.12 -6.07
N LYS A 55 -25.58 -7.98 -6.73
CA LYS A 55 -25.94 -7.98 -8.16
C LYS A 55 -25.20 -6.93 -8.97
N GLY A 56 -24.67 -7.33 -10.12
CA GLY A 56 -24.19 -6.41 -11.15
C GLY A 56 -22.75 -6.63 -11.62
N GLY A 57 -22.22 -7.84 -11.64
CA GLY A 57 -20.90 -8.09 -12.24
C GLY A 57 -20.38 -9.50 -12.06
N MET A 58 -19.37 -9.85 -12.84
CA MET A 58 -18.72 -11.16 -12.82
C MET A 58 -17.21 -11.06 -12.76
N GLU A 59 -16.60 -12.09 -12.18
CA GLU A 59 -15.15 -12.23 -12.16
C GLU A 59 -14.68 -13.02 -13.39
N LEU A 60 -13.77 -12.42 -14.14
CA LEU A 60 -13.22 -12.95 -15.38
C LEU A 60 -11.76 -13.35 -15.18
N PRO A 61 -11.21 -14.26 -15.99
CA PRO A 61 -9.77 -14.53 -15.99
C PRO A 61 -8.91 -13.28 -16.28
N CYS A 62 -7.60 -13.47 -16.18
CA CYS A 62 -6.55 -12.50 -16.47
C CYS A 62 -6.32 -11.44 -15.37
N GLY A 63 -6.50 -11.83 -14.10
CA GLY A 63 -6.16 -10.97 -12.97
C GLY A 63 -4.68 -11.02 -12.61
N LEU A 64 -4.16 -9.95 -12.01
CA LEU A 64 -2.75 -9.77 -11.64
C LEU A 64 -2.55 -9.98 -10.14
N ASN A 65 -2.76 -11.21 -9.67
CA ASN A 65 -2.47 -11.56 -8.29
C ASN A 65 -0.97 -11.82 -8.08
N LEU A 66 -0.38 -11.12 -7.12
CA LEU A 66 1.05 -11.19 -6.81
C LEU A 66 1.34 -11.94 -5.50
N GLY A 67 0.30 -12.37 -4.76
CA GLY A 67 0.44 -12.97 -3.44
C GLY A 67 0.55 -14.50 -3.46
N ARG A 68 1.73 -15.04 -3.14
CA ARG A 68 1.97 -16.51 -3.09
C ARG A 68 1.12 -17.25 -2.05
N SER A 69 0.72 -16.58 -0.98
CA SER A 69 -0.06 -17.16 0.12
C SER A 69 -1.56 -16.84 0.02
N SER A 70 -2.05 -16.41 -1.15
CA SER A 70 -3.45 -16.02 -1.36
C SER A 70 -4.40 -17.20 -1.64
N GLY A 71 -3.86 -18.37 -1.95
CA GLY A 71 -4.62 -19.55 -2.37
C GLY A 71 -4.81 -19.70 -3.88
N ASP A 72 -4.15 -18.85 -4.69
CA ASP A 72 -4.11 -18.96 -6.15
C ASP A 72 -3.11 -20.02 -6.62
N ASP A 73 -3.20 -20.38 -7.90
CA ASP A 73 -2.20 -21.20 -8.57
C ASP A 73 -0.84 -20.49 -8.56
N LEU A 74 0.19 -21.17 -8.03
CA LEU A 74 1.54 -20.62 -7.96
C LEU A 74 2.13 -20.33 -9.34
N GLU A 75 1.77 -21.10 -10.38
CA GLU A 75 2.23 -20.82 -11.74
C GLU A 75 1.68 -19.49 -12.25
N HIS A 76 0.39 -19.19 -11.98
CA HIS A 76 -0.20 -17.89 -12.31
C HIS A 76 0.45 -16.75 -11.52
N VAL A 77 0.69 -16.95 -10.22
CA VAL A 77 1.32 -15.92 -9.37
C VAL A 77 2.75 -15.61 -9.84
N GLU A 78 3.55 -16.63 -10.17
CA GLU A 78 4.91 -16.41 -10.69
C GLU A 78 4.89 -15.76 -12.09
N ALA A 79 3.95 -16.14 -12.96
CA ALA A 79 3.77 -15.48 -14.25
C ALA A 79 3.37 -14.00 -14.10
N ASN A 80 2.49 -13.68 -13.15
CA ASN A 80 2.10 -12.30 -12.84
C ASN A 80 3.28 -11.47 -12.30
N ARG A 81 4.09 -12.07 -11.40
CA ARG A 81 5.31 -11.43 -10.90
C ARG A 81 6.32 -11.20 -12.03
N ALA A 82 6.51 -12.18 -12.92
CA ALA A 82 7.39 -12.05 -14.08
C ALA A 82 6.93 -10.91 -15.01
N ARG A 83 5.62 -10.82 -15.30
CA ARG A 83 5.03 -9.72 -16.08
C ARG A 83 5.31 -8.34 -15.46
N LEU A 84 5.09 -8.21 -14.16
CA LEU A 84 5.36 -6.96 -13.43
C LEU A 84 6.83 -6.56 -13.50
N LEU A 85 7.75 -7.51 -13.29
CA LEU A 85 9.18 -7.24 -13.30
C LEU A 85 9.72 -6.95 -14.70
N ALA A 86 9.17 -7.60 -15.73
CA ALA A 86 9.46 -7.28 -17.11
C ALA A 86 9.04 -5.84 -17.46
N TYR A 87 7.86 -5.41 -16.99
CA TYR A 87 7.40 -4.03 -17.15
C TYR A 87 8.27 -3.02 -16.38
N ALA A 88 8.61 -3.33 -15.11
CA ALA A 88 9.40 -2.43 -14.26
C ALA A 88 10.87 -2.33 -14.70
N GLY A 89 11.42 -3.38 -15.32
CA GLY A 89 12.80 -3.45 -15.77
C GLY A 89 13.82 -3.60 -14.63
N VAL A 90 13.37 -3.85 -13.40
CA VAL A 90 14.21 -3.99 -12.20
C VAL A 90 13.72 -5.15 -11.31
N PRO A 91 14.60 -5.85 -10.59
CA PRO A 91 14.21 -6.81 -9.57
C PRO A 91 13.49 -6.13 -8.39
N ALA A 92 12.60 -6.89 -7.73
CA ALA A 92 11.82 -6.43 -6.58
C ALA A 92 12.26 -7.09 -5.27
N ALA A 93 12.43 -6.27 -4.23
CA ALA A 93 12.65 -6.69 -2.86
C ALA A 93 11.33 -7.14 -2.20
N TRP A 94 10.92 -8.38 -2.45
CA TRP A 94 9.72 -8.96 -1.84
C TRP A 94 9.93 -9.27 -0.36
N LEU A 95 8.98 -8.85 0.48
CA LEU A 95 9.03 -9.05 1.92
C LEU A 95 8.02 -10.12 2.39
N LYS A 96 8.32 -10.74 3.53
CA LYS A 96 7.32 -11.45 4.35
C LYS A 96 6.70 -10.42 5.30
N GLN A 97 5.64 -9.76 4.84
CA GLN A 97 4.92 -8.74 5.62
C GLN A 97 4.23 -9.36 6.84
N ILE A 98 4.49 -8.78 8.02
CA ILE A 98 3.99 -9.26 9.31
C ILE A 98 3.12 -8.20 10.03
N HIS A 99 2.77 -7.11 9.34
CA HIS A 99 1.99 -5.98 9.86
C HIS A 99 2.68 -5.26 11.03
N GLY A 100 4.01 -5.29 11.07
CA GLY A 100 4.84 -4.61 12.04
C GLY A 100 5.47 -3.32 11.49
N PRO A 101 6.39 -2.71 12.25
CA PRO A 101 7.07 -1.48 11.86
C PRO A 101 8.53 -1.70 11.44
N VAL A 102 8.90 -2.92 11.05
CA VAL A 102 10.29 -3.27 10.69
C VAL A 102 10.62 -2.79 9.28
N VAL A 103 11.73 -2.06 9.17
CA VAL A 103 12.28 -1.52 7.91
C VAL A 103 13.60 -2.22 7.62
N VAL A 104 13.78 -2.70 6.39
CA VAL A 104 15.02 -3.37 5.94
C VAL A 104 15.66 -2.68 4.74
N ASP A 105 16.93 -2.99 4.48
CA ASP A 105 17.58 -2.60 3.24
C ASP A 105 17.04 -3.44 2.05
N ALA A 106 16.74 -2.79 0.92
CA ALA A 106 16.13 -3.46 -0.23
C ALA A 106 17.08 -4.45 -0.93
N ALA A 107 18.39 -4.21 -0.93
CA ALA A 107 19.36 -5.13 -1.53
C ALA A 107 19.48 -6.41 -0.69
N VAL A 108 19.50 -6.29 0.64
CA VAL A 108 19.48 -7.44 1.55
C VAL A 108 18.17 -8.22 1.41
N ALA A 109 17.03 -7.52 1.37
CA ALA A 109 15.72 -8.14 1.16
C ALA A 109 15.63 -8.86 -0.19
N LEU A 110 16.16 -8.27 -1.27
CA LEU A 110 16.21 -8.89 -2.59
C LEU A 110 17.04 -10.18 -2.59
N ALA A 111 18.23 -10.16 -1.97
CA ALA A 111 19.10 -11.33 -1.87
C ALA A 111 18.39 -12.47 -1.11
N ALA A 112 17.77 -12.15 0.02
CA ALA A 112 17.04 -13.10 0.85
C ALA A 112 15.82 -13.69 0.11
N ALA A 113 15.06 -12.86 -0.62
CA ALA A 113 13.93 -13.31 -1.43
C ALA A 113 14.36 -14.26 -2.56
N ARG A 114 15.50 -14.01 -3.21
CA ARG A 114 16.08 -14.91 -4.24
C ARG A 114 16.55 -16.24 -3.67
N ALA A 115 17.01 -16.25 -2.42
CA ALA A 115 17.37 -17.47 -1.70
C ALA A 115 16.14 -18.26 -1.18
N GLY A 116 14.91 -17.77 -1.43
CA GLY A 116 13.68 -18.41 -0.94
C GLY A 116 13.35 -18.10 0.52
N THR A 117 14.06 -17.17 1.15
CA THR A 117 13.91 -16.79 2.56
C THR A 117 13.60 -15.29 2.69
N PRO A 118 12.44 -14.80 2.20
CA PRO A 118 12.10 -13.38 2.28
C PRO A 118 12.08 -12.90 3.75
N LEU A 119 12.65 -11.72 3.98
CA LEU A 119 12.76 -11.16 5.33
C LEU A 119 11.41 -10.78 5.91
N GLU A 120 11.25 -10.98 7.22
CA GLU A 120 10.12 -10.48 7.99
C GLU A 120 10.25 -8.96 8.19
N ALA A 121 9.51 -8.20 7.40
CA ALA A 121 9.49 -6.76 7.43
C ALA A 121 8.26 -6.22 6.70
N ASP A 122 7.91 -4.97 6.99
CA ASP A 122 6.79 -4.28 6.36
C ASP A 122 7.23 -3.04 5.59
N ALA A 123 8.53 -2.74 5.57
CA ALA A 123 9.09 -1.70 4.73
C ALA A 123 10.49 -2.04 4.23
N SER A 124 10.84 -1.49 3.08
CA SER A 124 12.21 -1.52 2.55
C SER A 124 12.64 -0.16 2.03
N VAL A 125 13.93 0.12 2.11
CA VAL A 125 14.56 1.38 1.67
C VAL A 125 15.83 1.11 0.89
N THR A 126 16.24 2.03 0.01
CA THR A 126 17.53 1.97 -0.68
C THR A 126 17.94 3.32 -1.26
N ASP A 127 19.25 3.54 -1.37
CA ASP A 127 19.92 4.56 -2.17
C ASP A 127 20.57 3.98 -3.45
N GLN A 128 20.44 2.67 -3.67
CA GLN A 128 21.04 1.97 -4.80
C GLN A 128 20.06 1.96 -6.00
N PRO A 129 20.50 2.40 -7.19
CA PRO A 129 19.73 2.24 -8.41
C PRO A 129 19.50 0.77 -8.78
N GLY A 130 18.39 0.50 -9.46
CA GLY A 130 18.10 -0.82 -10.05
C GLY A 130 17.49 -1.85 -9.10
N ILE A 131 16.99 -1.45 -7.93
CA ILE A 131 16.27 -2.32 -6.99
C ILE A 131 14.95 -1.66 -6.61
N ALA A 132 13.83 -2.37 -6.77
CA ALA A 132 12.53 -1.89 -6.34
C ALA A 132 12.20 -2.27 -4.89
N CYS A 133 12.06 -1.26 -4.03
CA CYS A 133 11.38 -1.39 -2.75
C CYS A 133 9.92 -1.75 -3.03
N THR A 134 9.44 -2.88 -2.47
CA THR A 134 8.16 -3.46 -2.87
C THR A 134 7.33 -3.86 -1.66
N VAL A 135 6.06 -3.45 -1.66
CA VAL A 135 5.06 -3.87 -0.67
C VAL A 135 3.80 -4.36 -1.36
N MET A 136 3.18 -5.41 -0.81
CA MET A 136 1.94 -6.01 -1.30
C MET A 136 0.76 -5.61 -0.43
N VAL A 137 -0.40 -5.35 -1.05
CA VAL A 137 -1.60 -4.89 -0.35
C VAL A 137 -2.88 -5.51 -0.91
N ALA A 138 -3.85 -5.66 -0.02
CA ALA A 138 -5.27 -5.68 -0.30
C ALA A 138 -5.93 -5.04 0.92
N ASP A 139 -6.35 -3.78 0.81
CA ASP A 139 -6.85 -2.87 1.86
C ASP A 139 -5.82 -2.11 2.70
N CYS A 140 -4.72 -2.73 3.13
CA CYS A 140 -3.66 -1.97 3.79
C CYS A 140 -3.07 -0.92 2.85
N MET A 141 -2.58 0.19 3.38
CA MET A 141 -2.10 1.30 2.54
C MET A 141 -0.63 1.12 2.17
N PRO A 142 -0.26 1.11 0.89
CA PRO A 142 1.12 1.25 0.50
C PRO A 142 1.52 2.73 0.56
N VAL A 143 2.64 3.03 1.20
CA VAL A 143 3.23 4.37 1.29
C VAL A 143 4.58 4.35 0.62
N LEU A 144 4.76 5.19 -0.41
CA LEU A 144 6.02 5.34 -1.12
C LEU A 144 6.67 6.66 -0.70
N LEU A 145 7.97 6.64 -0.44
CA LEU A 145 8.75 7.76 0.08
C LEU A 145 10.01 7.96 -0.76
N CYS A 146 10.37 9.21 -1.02
CA CYS A 146 11.66 9.56 -1.63
C CYS A 146 12.06 10.99 -1.26
N ASP A 147 13.33 11.33 -1.41
CA ASP A 147 13.74 12.72 -1.40
C ASP A 147 13.55 13.36 -2.79
N GLY A 148 13.38 14.69 -2.83
CA GLY A 148 13.12 15.42 -4.08
C GLY A 148 14.23 15.28 -5.14
N ALA A 149 15.48 15.01 -4.75
CA ALA A 149 16.61 14.86 -5.67
C ALA A 149 16.76 13.43 -6.21
N GLY A 150 16.04 12.45 -5.67
CA GLY A 150 16.15 11.04 -6.09
C GLY A 150 17.48 10.42 -5.70
N ARG A 151 17.90 10.60 -4.45
CA ARG A 151 19.05 9.97 -3.80
C ARG A 151 18.65 8.69 -3.06
N ALA A 152 17.47 8.67 -2.44
CA ALA A 152 16.96 7.49 -1.74
C ALA A 152 15.45 7.33 -1.90
N VAL A 153 14.99 6.08 -1.80
CA VAL A 153 13.58 5.69 -1.91
C VAL A 153 13.21 4.65 -0.87
N GLY A 154 11.91 4.56 -0.54
CA GLY A 154 11.38 3.55 0.37
C GLY A 154 9.91 3.22 0.11
N ALA A 155 9.52 1.99 0.40
CA ALA A 155 8.14 1.52 0.35
C ALA A 155 7.75 0.92 1.70
N ALA A 156 6.59 1.32 2.23
CA ALA A 156 6.06 0.84 3.50
C ALA A 156 4.63 0.28 3.35
N HIS A 157 4.38 -0.84 4.00
CA HIS A 157 3.09 -1.48 4.16
C HIS A 157 2.43 -0.95 5.44
N ALA A 158 1.57 0.04 5.30
CA ALA A 158 0.87 0.68 6.40
C ALA A 158 -0.54 0.08 6.58
N GLY A 159 -0.60 -1.16 7.08
CA GLY A 159 -1.79 -1.66 7.77
C GLY A 159 -1.97 -0.95 9.11
N TRP A 160 -3.16 -1.01 9.72
CA TRP A 160 -3.43 -0.23 10.94
C TRP A 160 -2.44 -0.51 12.08
N ARG A 161 -1.97 -1.76 12.24
CA ARG A 161 -0.98 -2.14 13.24
C ARG A 161 0.39 -1.50 12.99
N GLY A 162 0.92 -1.65 11.77
CA GLY A 162 2.19 -1.04 11.38
C GLY A 162 2.13 0.49 11.41
N LEU A 163 1.01 1.07 10.99
CA LEU A 163 0.79 2.52 11.02
C LEU A 163 0.70 3.07 12.46
N ALA A 164 0.01 2.37 13.37
CA ALA A 164 -0.01 2.73 14.77
C ALA A 164 1.38 2.58 15.42
N ALA A 165 2.16 1.58 15.00
CA ALA A 165 3.49 1.27 15.50
C ALA A 165 4.65 2.07 14.84
N GLY A 166 4.32 3.02 13.97
CA GLY A 166 5.27 3.98 13.42
C GLY A 166 6.04 3.51 12.17
N VAL A 167 5.47 2.64 11.34
CA VAL A 167 6.15 2.15 10.11
C VAL A 167 6.46 3.27 9.13
N ILE A 168 5.60 4.30 9.02
CA ILE A 168 5.82 5.43 8.12
C ILE A 168 7.00 6.25 8.62
N GLU A 169 7.01 6.57 9.90
CA GLU A 169 8.01 7.40 10.57
C GLU A 169 9.38 6.74 10.48
N LYS A 170 9.47 5.45 10.77
CA LYS A 170 10.73 4.69 10.64
C LYS A 170 11.22 4.60 9.21
N THR A 171 10.32 4.44 8.24
CA THR A 171 10.69 4.39 6.82
C THR A 171 11.18 5.75 6.34
N ALA A 172 10.46 6.82 6.67
CA ALA A 172 10.83 8.19 6.30
C ALA A 172 12.17 8.59 6.90
N GLN A 173 12.39 8.31 8.19
CA GLN A 173 13.67 8.55 8.84
C GLN A 173 14.82 7.84 8.11
N ARG A 174 14.61 6.58 7.73
CA ARG A 174 15.64 5.79 7.04
C ARG A 174 15.91 6.27 5.62
N VAL A 175 14.89 6.72 4.90
CA VAL A 175 15.06 7.36 3.57
C VAL A 175 15.82 8.68 3.70
N ALA A 176 15.47 9.51 4.68
CA ALA A 176 16.14 10.79 4.94
C ALA A 176 17.62 10.60 5.29
N GLU A 177 17.94 9.61 6.12
CA GLU A 177 19.32 9.22 6.45
C GLU A 177 20.13 8.84 5.21
N LEU A 178 19.57 7.97 4.35
CA LEU A 178 20.23 7.54 3.12
C LEU A 178 20.40 8.69 2.11
N ALA A 179 19.41 9.58 2.02
CA ALA A 179 19.49 10.76 1.16
C ALA A 179 20.41 11.86 1.71
N GLY A 180 20.72 11.84 3.01
CA GLY A 180 21.42 12.92 3.69
C GLY A 180 20.60 14.22 3.73
N CYS A 181 19.29 14.13 4.02
CA CYS A 181 18.37 15.26 4.11
C CYS A 181 17.49 15.18 5.37
N ALA A 182 16.71 16.22 5.64
CA ALA A 182 15.68 16.17 6.68
C ALA A 182 14.44 15.41 6.18
N THR A 183 13.66 14.83 7.09
CA THR A 183 12.36 14.20 6.75
C THR A 183 11.39 15.20 6.11
N SER A 184 11.47 16.48 6.46
CA SER A 184 10.64 17.53 5.88
C SER A 184 10.90 17.80 4.39
N GLU A 185 12.02 17.33 3.86
CA GLU A 185 12.37 17.41 2.43
C GLU A 185 11.87 16.20 1.62
N LEU A 186 11.25 15.22 2.28
CA LEU A 186 10.74 14.03 1.61
C LEU A 186 9.38 14.29 0.96
N HIS A 187 9.13 13.51 -0.08
CA HIS A 187 7.86 13.36 -0.75
C HIS A 187 7.26 12.01 -0.40
N ALA A 188 5.95 12.00 -0.14
CA ALA A 188 5.18 10.80 0.12
C ALA A 188 4.07 10.62 -0.92
N TYR A 189 3.81 9.38 -1.28
CA TYR A 189 2.64 8.98 -2.04
C TYR A 189 1.87 7.92 -1.26
N LEU A 190 0.59 8.20 -1.01
CA LEU A 190 -0.35 7.26 -0.41
C LEU A 190 -1.08 6.52 -1.54
N GLY A 191 -0.83 5.22 -1.68
CA GLY A 191 -1.51 4.42 -2.69
C GLY A 191 -2.92 3.95 -2.26
N PRO A 192 -3.62 3.19 -3.11
CA PRO A 192 -4.97 2.72 -2.83
C PRO A 192 -5.04 1.89 -1.55
N ALA A 193 -5.98 2.22 -0.68
CA ALA A 193 -6.23 1.56 0.59
C ALA A 193 -7.74 1.39 0.82
N ILE A 194 -8.14 0.75 1.91
CA ILE A 194 -9.56 0.71 2.28
C ILE A 194 -10.04 2.10 2.73
N GLY A 195 -11.09 2.60 2.08
CA GLY A 195 -11.61 3.93 2.33
C GLY A 195 -12.41 4.07 3.63
N PRO A 196 -12.63 5.31 4.09
CA PRO A 196 -13.26 5.61 5.38
C PRO A 196 -14.73 5.18 5.46
N LYS A 197 -15.40 4.93 4.33
CA LYS A 197 -16.79 4.44 4.31
C LYS A 197 -16.89 2.92 4.47
N ALA A 198 -15.77 2.20 4.40
CA ALA A 198 -15.72 0.73 4.43
C ALA A 198 -14.85 0.17 5.55
N PHE A 199 -13.93 0.96 6.12
CA PHE A 199 -12.99 0.49 7.13
C PHE A 199 -13.59 0.54 8.55
N GLU A 200 -14.51 -0.37 8.84
CA GLU A 200 -15.06 -0.53 10.18
C GLU A 200 -14.04 -1.24 11.11
N VAL A 201 -13.77 -0.65 12.27
CA VAL A 201 -12.84 -1.12 13.29
C VAL A 201 -13.46 -1.08 14.69
N GLY A 202 -12.84 -1.76 15.65
CA GLY A 202 -13.21 -1.70 17.06
C GLY A 202 -12.48 -0.60 17.84
N GLU A 203 -12.85 -0.45 19.11
CA GLU A 203 -12.18 0.43 20.07
C GLU A 203 -10.69 0.12 20.21
N ASP A 204 -10.28 -1.14 20.08
CA ASP A 204 -8.88 -1.58 20.17
C ASP A 204 -7.99 -0.88 19.13
N VAL A 205 -8.49 -0.73 17.91
CA VAL A 205 -7.78 -0.03 16.84
C VAL A 205 -7.71 1.46 17.16
N ARG A 206 -8.82 2.08 17.55
CA ARG A 206 -8.85 3.51 17.91
C ARG A 206 -7.88 3.81 19.06
N ALA A 207 -7.94 3.02 20.13
CA ALA A 207 -7.09 3.15 21.30
C ALA A 207 -5.59 3.04 20.94
N ALA A 208 -5.22 2.13 20.03
CA ALA A 208 -3.83 2.01 19.57
C ALA A 208 -3.27 3.31 18.97
N PHE A 209 -4.09 4.06 18.22
CA PHE A 209 -3.68 5.36 17.67
C PHE A 209 -3.67 6.46 18.73
N MET A 210 -4.64 6.47 19.64
CA MET A 210 -4.69 7.46 20.72
C MET A 210 -3.53 7.30 21.71
N HIS A 211 -3.12 6.06 22.03
CA HIS A 211 -2.01 5.79 22.93
C HIS A 211 -0.65 6.30 22.43
N HIS A 212 -0.44 6.37 21.10
CA HIS A 212 0.75 7.02 20.58
C HIS A 212 0.81 8.50 20.99
N MET A 213 -0.33 9.19 21.05
CA MET A 213 -0.39 10.60 21.43
C MET A 213 0.02 10.82 22.89
N ASP A 214 -0.20 9.82 23.76
CA ASP A 214 0.22 9.88 25.17
C ASP A 214 1.76 9.94 25.31
N ALA A 215 2.51 9.49 24.30
CA ALA A 215 3.97 9.55 24.28
C ALA A 215 4.53 10.92 23.83
N ILE A 216 3.72 11.79 23.23
CA ILE A 216 4.15 13.07 22.64
C ILE A 216 3.87 14.21 23.63
N GLY A 217 4.86 14.85 24.25
CA GLY A 217 4.60 15.92 25.23
C GLY A 217 4.17 17.28 24.64
N GLY A 218 3.51 18.14 25.45
CA GLY A 218 3.32 19.58 25.16
C GLY A 218 2.03 19.96 24.42
N ALA A 219 1.86 21.26 24.13
CA ALA A 219 0.64 21.83 23.52
C ALA A 219 0.33 21.29 22.11
N GLN A 220 1.33 20.74 21.42
CA GLN A 220 1.16 20.07 20.13
C GLN A 220 0.43 18.72 20.25
N ARG A 221 0.40 18.13 21.45
CA ARG A 221 -0.37 16.91 21.77
C ARG A 221 -1.86 17.13 21.55
N ASP A 222 -2.42 18.22 22.07
CA ASP A 222 -3.88 18.37 22.15
C ASP A 222 -4.51 18.50 20.76
N ALA A 223 -3.90 19.32 19.88
CA ALA A 223 -4.35 19.47 18.51
C ALA A 223 -4.24 18.15 17.72
N MET A 224 -3.10 17.47 17.82
CA MET A 224 -2.86 16.23 17.08
C MET A 224 -3.70 15.06 17.61
N SER A 225 -3.98 15.04 18.91
CA SER A 225 -4.89 14.09 19.55
C SER A 225 -6.33 14.30 19.08
N ALA A 226 -6.80 15.55 19.01
CA ALA A 226 -8.12 15.88 18.46
C ALA A 226 -8.25 15.47 16.99
N ASP A 227 -7.24 15.74 16.18
CA ASP A 227 -7.21 15.35 14.76
C ASP A 227 -7.16 13.83 14.56
N THR A 228 -6.38 13.13 15.39
CA THR A 228 -6.31 11.66 15.40
C THR A 228 -7.67 11.07 15.78
N ALA A 229 -8.32 11.59 16.83
CA ALA A 229 -9.67 11.16 17.22
C ALA A 229 -10.69 11.41 16.10
N ALA A 230 -10.60 12.54 15.40
CA ALA A 230 -11.49 12.89 14.29
C ALA A 230 -11.30 12.01 13.04
N ALA A 231 -10.24 11.20 12.97
CA ALA A 231 -10.08 10.17 11.94
C ALA A 231 -10.91 8.91 12.21
N PHE A 232 -11.60 8.82 13.35
CA PHE A 232 -12.49 7.71 13.72
C PHE A 232 -13.92 8.23 13.88
N VAL A 233 -14.79 7.93 12.91
CA VAL A 233 -16.20 8.32 12.98
C VAL A 233 -16.98 7.21 13.70
N PRO A 234 -17.60 7.48 14.87
CA PRO A 234 -18.38 6.47 15.59
C PRO A 234 -19.59 6.03 14.77
N ARG A 235 -20.00 4.76 14.93
CA ARG A 235 -21.22 4.20 14.35
C ARG A 235 -22.35 4.25 15.39
N PRO A 236 -23.33 5.17 15.28
CA PRO A 236 -24.40 5.31 16.27
C PRO A 236 -25.17 4.01 16.53
N GLU A 237 -25.31 3.19 15.49
CA GLU A 237 -26.03 1.91 15.52
C GLU A 237 -25.20 0.73 16.05
N LEU A 238 -23.87 0.89 16.21
CA LEU A 238 -22.96 -0.15 16.68
C LEU A 238 -21.98 0.42 17.72
N PRO A 239 -22.37 0.45 19.01
CA PRO A 239 -21.50 0.93 20.08
C PRO A 239 -20.13 0.25 20.09
N GLY A 240 -19.06 1.05 20.23
CA GLY A 240 -17.67 0.57 20.18
C GLY A 240 -17.13 0.25 18.78
N LYS A 241 -17.88 0.57 17.72
CA LYS A 241 -17.42 0.51 16.33
C LYS A 241 -17.21 1.90 15.74
N TYR A 242 -16.17 1.99 14.91
CA TYR A 242 -15.76 3.21 14.24
C TYR A 242 -15.52 2.94 12.77
N LEU A 243 -15.77 3.93 11.94
CA LEU A 243 -15.23 4.03 10.59
C LEU A 243 -13.91 4.79 10.66
N ALA A 244 -12.81 4.10 10.40
CA ALA A 244 -11.46 4.67 10.47
C ALA A 244 -11.02 5.23 9.10
N HIS A 245 -10.41 6.40 9.12
CA HIS A 245 -9.88 7.06 7.94
C HIS A 245 -8.37 6.84 7.84
N LEU A 246 -7.95 5.73 7.23
CA LEU A 246 -6.55 5.31 7.19
C LEU A 246 -5.63 6.35 6.52
N ASP A 247 -6.06 6.94 5.41
CA ASP A 247 -5.29 7.99 4.72
C ASP A 247 -5.05 9.21 5.62
N ARG A 248 -6.08 9.67 6.35
CA ARG A 248 -5.97 10.81 7.29
C ARG A 248 -4.99 10.49 8.41
N LEU A 249 -5.03 9.26 8.95
CA LEU A 249 -4.08 8.82 9.97
C LEU A 249 -2.63 8.87 9.45
N ALA A 250 -2.38 8.44 8.21
CA ALA A 250 -1.05 8.54 7.62
C ALA A 250 -0.62 9.99 7.34
N HIS A 251 -1.53 10.85 6.90
CA HIS A 251 -1.24 12.28 6.78
C HIS A 251 -0.80 12.88 8.12
N LEU A 252 -1.45 12.52 9.21
CA LEU A 252 -1.07 12.96 10.55
C LEU A 252 0.32 12.44 10.94
N ARG A 253 0.63 11.16 10.67
CA ARG A 253 1.97 10.59 10.90
C ARG A 253 3.07 11.29 10.11
N LEU A 254 2.80 11.58 8.84
CA LEU A 254 3.74 12.28 7.96
C LEU A 254 3.96 13.72 8.44
N ALA A 255 2.89 14.43 8.81
CA ALA A 255 2.97 15.79 9.32
C ALA A 255 3.73 15.88 10.66
N GLU A 256 3.57 14.88 11.54
CA GLU A 256 4.27 14.77 12.83
C GLU A 256 5.81 14.82 12.66
N ILE A 257 6.32 14.23 11.57
CA ILE A 257 7.75 14.21 11.22
C ILE A 257 8.13 15.27 10.18
N GLY A 258 7.25 16.23 9.89
CA GLY A 258 7.50 17.35 9.00
C GLY A 258 7.34 17.06 7.49
N VAL A 259 6.94 15.85 7.08
CA VAL A 259 6.69 15.53 5.67
C VAL A 259 5.40 16.19 5.23
N THR A 260 5.51 17.24 4.42
CA THR A 260 4.35 18.03 3.94
C THR A 260 4.02 17.78 2.47
N HIS A 261 4.97 17.27 1.69
CA HIS A 261 4.76 16.94 0.27
C HIS A 261 4.10 15.57 0.11
N VAL A 262 2.80 15.50 0.41
CA VAL A 262 2.01 14.25 0.33
C VAL A 262 1.06 14.29 -0.87
N SER A 263 1.07 13.22 -1.66
CA SER A 263 0.21 13.02 -2.84
C SER A 263 -0.51 11.67 -2.75
N GLY A 264 -1.47 11.43 -3.65
CA GLY A 264 -2.29 10.22 -3.63
C GLY A 264 -3.40 10.29 -2.57
N GLY A 265 -3.79 9.12 -2.06
CA GLY A 265 -4.94 8.96 -1.18
C GLY A 265 -6.29 9.03 -1.92
N GLY A 266 -7.37 8.72 -1.23
CA GLY A 266 -8.75 8.88 -1.71
C GLY A 266 -9.28 7.75 -2.60
N LEU A 267 -8.43 6.81 -3.05
CA LEU A 267 -8.87 5.60 -3.73
C LEU A 267 -9.22 4.51 -2.72
N CYS A 268 -10.41 3.91 -2.87
CA CYS A 268 -10.91 2.87 -1.98
C CYS A 268 -10.86 1.48 -2.63
N THR A 269 -10.03 0.59 -2.09
CA THR A 269 -9.88 -0.80 -2.57
C THR A 269 -11.17 -1.61 -2.42
N PHE A 270 -11.94 -1.33 -1.37
CA PHE A 270 -13.21 -2.02 -1.10
C PHE A 270 -14.30 -1.66 -2.12
N THR A 271 -14.49 -0.38 -2.43
CA THR A 271 -15.58 0.06 -3.31
C THR A 271 -15.20 -0.01 -4.79
N ASN A 272 -13.92 0.17 -5.15
CA ASN A 272 -13.47 0.14 -6.54
C ASN A 272 -13.03 -1.28 -6.96
N ARG A 273 -14.02 -2.17 -7.05
CA ARG A 273 -13.83 -3.61 -7.31
C ARG A 273 -13.19 -3.94 -8.66
N GLU A 274 -13.45 -3.13 -9.69
CA GLU A 274 -12.86 -3.26 -11.04
C GLU A 274 -11.34 -3.10 -11.05
N ARG A 275 -10.82 -2.29 -10.12
CA ARG A 275 -9.39 -1.95 -10.09
C ARG A 275 -8.63 -2.66 -8.99
N PHE A 276 -9.26 -3.03 -7.87
CA PHE A 276 -8.50 -3.51 -6.70
C PHE A 276 -9.08 -4.78 -6.08
N TYR A 277 -8.18 -5.65 -5.63
CA TYR A 277 -8.50 -6.67 -4.64
C TYR A 277 -8.74 -6.02 -3.27
N SER A 278 -9.59 -6.63 -2.45
CA SER A 278 -9.92 -6.16 -1.10
C SER A 278 -10.23 -7.36 -0.22
N TYR A 279 -9.44 -7.56 0.82
CA TYR A 279 -9.59 -8.64 1.77
C TYR A 279 -10.86 -8.49 2.62
N ARG A 280 -11.21 -7.24 2.98
CA ARG A 280 -12.44 -6.88 3.70
C ARG A 280 -13.68 -7.21 2.88
N ARG A 281 -13.60 -7.04 1.54
CA ARG A 281 -14.69 -7.44 0.65
C ARG A 281 -14.78 -8.96 0.54
N GLU A 282 -13.65 -9.60 0.25
CA GLU A 282 -13.53 -11.03 0.02
C GLU A 282 -12.22 -11.55 0.62
N PRO A 283 -12.25 -12.39 1.67
CA PRO A 283 -11.03 -12.88 2.31
C PRO A 283 -10.12 -13.70 1.39
N VAL A 284 -10.73 -14.51 0.49
CA VAL A 284 -10.02 -15.24 -0.57
C VAL A 284 -9.92 -14.32 -1.78
N THR A 285 -8.80 -13.61 -1.89
CA THR A 285 -8.58 -12.62 -2.96
C THR A 285 -7.10 -12.40 -3.21
N GLY A 286 -6.77 -11.74 -4.32
CA GLY A 286 -5.39 -11.47 -4.73
C GLY A 286 -4.71 -10.36 -3.92
N ARG A 287 -3.46 -10.06 -4.27
CA ARG A 287 -2.71 -8.92 -3.72
C ARG A 287 -2.17 -8.06 -4.86
N MET A 288 -2.37 -6.74 -4.74
CA MET A 288 -1.66 -5.75 -5.54
C MET A 288 -0.28 -5.48 -4.94
N ALA A 289 0.58 -4.76 -5.65
CA ALA A 289 1.85 -4.28 -5.13
C ALA A 289 2.09 -2.79 -5.47
N ALA A 290 2.83 -2.11 -4.60
CA ALA A 290 3.41 -0.80 -4.86
C ALA A 290 4.93 -0.91 -4.89
N LEU A 291 5.55 -0.34 -5.92
CA LEU A 291 6.97 -0.41 -6.19
C LEU A 291 7.52 1.01 -6.33
N ILE A 292 8.71 1.25 -5.78
CA ILE A 292 9.52 2.45 -6.01
C ILE A 292 10.98 2.08 -6.16
N TRP A 293 11.68 2.69 -7.11
CA TRP A 293 13.10 2.46 -7.35
C TRP A 293 13.79 3.71 -7.89
N LEU A 294 15.11 3.68 -7.80
CA LEU A 294 15.98 4.64 -8.47
C LEU A 294 16.45 4.08 -9.82
N THR A 295 16.40 4.91 -10.84
CA THR A 295 17.06 4.67 -12.12
C THR A 295 18.49 5.20 -12.10
N PRO A 296 19.41 4.60 -12.88
CA PRO A 296 20.81 5.02 -12.94
C PRO A 296 20.98 6.53 -13.16
#